data_AF-A9ML91-F1
#
_entry.id   AF-A9ML91-F1
#
_cell.length_a   1.000
_cell.length_b   1.000
_cell.length_c   1.000
_cell.angle_alpha   90.00
_cell.angle_beta   90.00
_cell.angle_gamma   90.00
#
_symmetry.space_group_name_H-M   'P 1'
#
loop_
_entity.id
_entity.type
_entity.pdbx_description
1 polymer ?
#
loop_
_entity_poly.entity_id
_entity_poly.type
_entity_poly.pdbx_seq_one_letter_code
_entity_poly.pdbx_strand_id
1 'polypeptide(L)' 'MKKQNIIPYMEKIMHERGKIAFQPSWFPKDDDQEETFDSLCDLYAEGKITMKGGYYFDLIFIL' A
#
# COMPACT_ATOMS: atom_id res chain seq x y z
N MET A 1 5.36 5.40 6.99
CA MET A 1 5.54 6.07 5.69
C MET A 1 4.43 7.08 5.44
N LYS A 2 4.81 8.34 5.19
CA LYS A 2 3.87 9.43 4.84
C LYS A 2 3.06 9.15 3.57
N LYS A 3 1.76 9.51 3.61
CA LYS A 3 0.78 9.39 2.52
C LYS A 3 1.28 9.74 1.12
N GLN A 4 1.94 10.89 0.96
CA GLN A 4 2.45 11.36 -0.34
C GLN A 4 3.48 10.41 -0.99
N ASN A 5 4.08 9.51 -0.22
CA ASN A 5 5.10 8.58 -0.69
C ASN A 5 4.56 7.16 -0.94
N ILE A 6 3.36 6.82 -0.43
CA ILE A 6 2.80 5.47 -0.50
C ILE A 6 2.59 5.03 -1.96
N ILE A 7 1.85 5.80 -2.76
CA ILE A 7 1.55 5.43 -4.15
C ILE A 7 2.83 5.34 -4.99
N PRO A 8 3.73 6.34 -5.02
CA PRO A 8 4.99 6.24 -5.76
C PRO A 8 5.83 5.02 -5.35
N TYR A 9 5.84 4.69 -4.06
CA TYR A 9 6.53 3.51 -3.55
C TYR A 9 5.89 2.22 -4.07
N MET A 10 4.56 2.11 -3.96
CA MET A 10 3.81 0.95 -4.44
C MET A 10 4.00 0.73 -5.94
N GLU A 11 3.88 1.77 -6.76
CA GLU A 11 4.10 1.71 -8.22
C GLU A 11 5.50 1.21 -8.56
N LYS A 12 6.53 1.76 -7.90
CA LYS A 12 7.92 1.33 -8.09
C LYS A 12 8.08 -0.16 -7.80
N ILE A 13 7.65 -0.61 -6.62
CA ILE A 13 7.83 -2.00 -6.20
C ILE A 13 7.00 -2.97 -7.06
N MET A 14 5.79 -2.57 -7.44
CA MET A 14 4.94 -3.35 -8.35
C MET A 14 5.59 -3.52 -9.72
N HIS A 15 6.17 -2.44 -10.27
CA HIS A 15 6.90 -2.48 -11.54
C HIS A 15 8.14 -3.38 -11.44
N GLU A 16 8.97 -3.22 -10.41
CA GLU A 16 10.16 -4.05 -10.18
C GLU A 16 9.84 -5.55 -10.04
N ARG A 17 8.66 -5.88 -9.52
CA ARG A 17 8.21 -7.27 -9.31
C ARG A 17 7.33 -7.81 -10.44
N GLY A 18 6.96 -7.00 -11.43
CA GLY A 18 6.02 -7.37 -12.48
C GLY A 18 4.64 -7.77 -11.94
N LYS A 19 4.13 -7.02 -10.95
CA LYS A 19 2.85 -7.31 -10.26
C LYS A 19 1.86 -6.18 -10.48
N ILE A 20 0.58 -6.56 -10.55
CA ILE A 20 -0.55 -5.62 -10.72
C ILE A 20 -1.18 -5.19 -9.40
N ALA A 21 -0.77 -5.80 -8.29
CA ALA A 21 -1.23 -5.51 -6.94
C ALA A 21 -0.04 -5.52 -5.98
N PHE A 22 -0.12 -4.68 -4.96
CA PHE A 22 0.88 -4.55 -3.92
C PHE A 22 0.55 -5.48 -2.74
N GLN A 23 1.57 -6.09 -2.13
CA GLN A 23 1.41 -6.84 -0.89
C GLN A 23 1.93 -6.01 0.28
N PRO A 24 1.18 -5.87 1.39
CA PRO A 24 1.64 -5.10 2.56
C PRO A 24 3.00 -5.55 3.11
N SER A 25 3.34 -6.83 2.97
CA SER A 25 4.64 -7.39 3.35
C SER A 25 5.83 -6.84 2.57
N TRP A 26 5.59 -6.07 1.51
CA TRP A 26 6.63 -5.40 0.74
C TRP A 26 6.99 -4.01 1.26
N PHE A 27 6.25 -3.46 2.24
CA PHE A 27 6.71 -2.26 2.94
C PHE A 27 8.03 -2.55 3.70
N PRO A 28 8.91 -1.55 3.87
CA PRO A 28 10.16 -1.72 4.59
C PRO A 28 9.90 -2.16 6.04
N LYS A 29 10.76 -3.04 6.58
CA LYS A 29 10.59 -3.56 7.94
C LYS A 29 10.85 -2.51 9.03
N ASP A 30 11.66 -1.52 8.70
CA ASP A 30 12.05 -0.37 9.52
C ASP A 30 11.10 0.82 9.36
N ASP A 31 10.06 0.69 8.53
CA ASP A 31 9.04 1.70 8.38
C ASP A 31 8.13 1.78 9.61
N ASP A 32 7.62 2.97 9.88
CA ASP A 32 6.58 3.18 10.88
C ASP A 32 5.27 2.59 10.34
N GLN A 33 4.90 1.43 10.88
CA GLN A 33 3.73 0.67 10.43
C GLN A 33 2.41 1.38 10.76
N GLU A 34 2.36 2.14 11.86
CA GLU A 34 1.15 2.87 12.26
C GLU A 34 0.94 4.05 11.31
N GLU A 35 1.98 4.86 11.07
CA GLU A 35 1.92 5.98 10.12
C GLU A 35 1.57 5.50 8.68
N THR A 36 2.12 4.35 8.27
CA THR A 36 1.81 3.74 6.97
C THR A 36 0.37 3.27 6.89
N PHE A 37 -0.14 2.64 7.96
CA PHE A 37 -1.52 2.20 8.00
C PHE A 37 -2.50 3.37 7.94
N ASP A 38 -2.26 4.43 8.71
CA ASP A 38 -3.08 5.65 8.67
C ASP A 38 -3.07 6.28 7.27
N SER A 39 -1.91 6.33 6.63
CA SER A 39 -1.76 6.81 5.27
C SER A 39 -2.53 5.97 4.25
N LEU A 40 -2.59 4.64 4.43
CA LEU A 40 -3.38 3.74 3.60
C LEU A 40 -4.89 3.95 3.82
N CYS A 41 -5.32 4.15 5.06
CA CYS A 41 -6.71 4.45 5.38
C CYS A 41 -7.19 5.75 4.72
N ASP A 42 -6.38 6.81 4.77
CA ASP A 42 -6.64 8.06 4.06
C ASP A 42 -6.80 7.84 2.54
N LEU A 43 -5.84 7.15 1.91
CA LEU A 43 -5.88 6.89 0.47
C LEU A 43 -7.08 6.04 0.04
N TYR A 44 -7.50 5.11 0.91
CA TYR A 44 -8.69 4.31 0.70
C TYR A 44 -9.97 5.16 0.80
N ALA A 45 -10.06 6.03 1.81
CA ALA A 45 -11.17 6.97 1.97
C ALA A 45 -11.25 7.97 0.79
N GLU A 46 -10.11 8.37 0.23
CA GLU A 46 -10.00 9.21 -0.96
C GLU A 46 -10.30 8.45 -2.28
N GLY A 47 -10.51 7.13 -2.24
CA GLY A 47 -10.76 6.31 -3.41
C GLY A 47 -9.55 6.17 -4.35
N LYS A 48 -8.34 6.37 -3.84
CA LYS A 48 -7.07 6.23 -4.59
C LYS A 48 -6.57 4.80 -4.63
N ILE A 49 -6.95 4.01 -3.65
CA ILE A 49 -6.62 2.60 -3.57
C ILE A 49 -7.85 1.80 -3.15
N THR A 50 -7.83 0.50 -3.43
CA THR A 50 -8.71 -0.47 -2.79
C THR A 50 -7.89 -1.57 -2.14
N MET A 51 -8.36 -2.05 -0.99
CA MET A 51 -7.72 -3.14 -0.24
C MET A 51 -8.61 -4.38 -0.32
N LYS A 52 -8.02 -5.53 -0.64
CA LYS A 52 -8.68 -6.84 -0.60
C LYS A 52 -7.94 -7.78 0.33
N GLY A 53 -8.69 -8.65 0.99
CA GLY A 53 -8.12 -9.65 1.87
C GLY A 53 -9.15 -10.63 2.41
N GLY A 54 -8.65 -11.64 3.10
CA GLY A 54 -9.46 -12.56 3.91
C GLY A 54 -9.60 -12.06 5.35
N TYR A 55 -8.87 -12.70 6.26
CA TYR A 55 -8.83 -12.33 7.69
C TYR A 55 -8.01 -11.04 7.95
N TYR A 56 -7.07 -10.73 7.04
CA TYR A 56 -6.24 -9.52 7.02
C TYR A 56 -6.25 -8.93 5.61
N PHE A 57 -5.83 -7.67 5.43
CA PHE A 57 -5.67 -7.12 4.09
C PHE A 57 -4.42 -7.72 3.44
N ASP A 58 -4.60 -8.41 2.31
CA ASP A 58 -3.56 -9.21 1.65
C ASP A 58 -3.02 -8.51 0.39
N LEU A 59 -3.87 -7.69 -0.25
CA LEU A 59 -3.59 -7.05 -1.53
C LEU A 59 -4.10 -5.62 -1.53
N ILE A 60 -3.29 -4.72 -2.06
CA ILE A 60 -3.64 -3.31 -2.28
C ILE A 60 -3.56 -3.05 -3.79
N PHE A 61 -4.62 -2.47 -4.34
CA PHE A 61 -4.70 -2.06 -5.75
C PHE A 61 -4.77 -0.55 -5.82
N ILE A 62 -3.98 0.05 -6.72
CA ILE A 62 -4.08 1.47 -7.07
C ILE A 62 -5.21 1.62 -8.09
N LEU A 63 -6.07 2.63 -7.92
CA LEU A 63 -7.26 2.90 -8.75
C LEU A 63 -7.02 4.00 -9.78
#